data_AF-A0A518CUZ7-F1
#
_entry.id   AF-A0A518CUZ7-F1
#
_cell.length_a   1.000
_cell.length_b   1.000
_cell.length_c   1.000
_cell.angle_alpha   90.00
_cell.angle_beta   90.00
_cell.angle_gamma   90.00
#
_symmetry.space_group_name_H-M   'P 1'
#
loop_
_entity.id
_entity.type
_entity.pdbx_description
1 polymer ?
#
loop_
_entity_poly.entity_id
_entity_poly.type
_entity_poly.pdbx_seq_one_letter_code
_entity_poly.pdbx_strand_id
1 'polypeptide(L)'
;MAPRRARCDKWGVIKYLGSKRALLPAIVRLVDALPGVRTSVDLFSGTSRIGHALKRRGQRVLANDEAAYAEVLARCYVQADHETWHDRAERLIDELNSLEGEVGYVTTTFCEQGRYFQPANGRRIDRVRRAIAEWCLEPELEAVLLTALLEAADRVDSTTGVQMAYLKRWSPRSHKPLVLRVPELLPRAAAGAGRATRADACACVDELEGDLVYVDPPYNQHKYVNNYHVWETIVLNDDPPTYGVAHKRTDCRERRSAFNLRRECEDALRTVLAGARAPYVVLSFSDEGFVDLARLRTLLGSLGRFEECSIARPRYIGARIGIHDGEGRRVGRTSHVANREYLFLLAKGDVAWPNVPWESVANAPTGGTKEAAAQMALPAR
;
A
#
# COMPACT_ATOMS: atom_id res chain seq x y z
N MET A 1 -21.49 -33.29 13.67
CA MET A 1 -21.21 -32.64 12.38
C MET A 1 -20.23 -31.51 12.67
N ALA A 2 -18.92 -31.71 12.41
CA ALA A 2 -17.89 -30.74 12.79
C ALA A 2 -18.01 -29.46 11.95
N PRO A 3 -17.86 -28.26 12.54
CA PRO A 3 -17.92 -27.02 11.79
C PRO A 3 -16.76 -26.99 10.79
N ARG A 4 -17.09 -26.75 9.52
CA ARG A 4 -16.10 -26.48 8.47
C ARG A 4 -15.24 -25.31 8.94
N ARG A 5 -13.97 -25.56 9.24
CA ARG A 5 -12.96 -24.51 9.44
C ARG A 5 -13.06 -23.56 8.25
N ALA A 6 -13.52 -22.33 8.49
CA ALA A 6 -13.40 -21.25 7.54
C ALA A 6 -11.92 -21.20 7.14
N ARG A 7 -11.65 -21.31 5.84
CA ARG A 7 -10.29 -21.07 5.33
C ARG A 7 -9.93 -19.66 5.80
N CYS A 8 -8.82 -19.53 6.51
CA CYS A 8 -8.19 -18.25 6.80
C CYS A 8 -7.97 -17.56 5.45
N ASP A 9 -8.91 -16.69 5.08
CA ASP A 9 -8.83 -15.92 3.85
C ASP A 9 -7.63 -14.98 4.04
N LYS A 10 -6.64 -15.17 3.18
CA LYS A 10 -5.39 -14.39 3.19
C LYS A 10 -5.73 -12.92 3.31
N TRP A 11 -5.20 -12.25 4.33
CA TRP A 11 -5.23 -10.80 4.47
C TRP A 11 -4.93 -10.15 3.10
N GLY A 12 -5.87 -9.35 2.62
CA GLY A 12 -5.99 -9.03 1.20
C GLY A 12 -6.16 -7.54 0.96
N VAL A 13 -5.13 -6.75 1.23
CA VAL A 13 -5.11 -5.35 0.78
C VAL A 13 -5.14 -5.27 -0.74
N ILE A 14 -5.69 -4.19 -1.28
CA ILE A 14 -5.76 -3.89 -2.72
C ILE A 14 -4.42 -4.12 -3.43
N LYS A 15 -4.45 -4.48 -4.72
CA LYS A 15 -3.23 -4.59 -5.52
C LYS A 15 -2.56 -3.22 -5.60
N TYR A 16 -1.25 -3.21 -5.35
CA TYR A 16 -0.48 -1.98 -5.25
C TYR A 16 0.95 -2.15 -5.74
N LEU A 17 1.41 -1.19 -6.55
CA LEU A 17 2.76 -1.11 -7.07
C LEU A 17 3.69 -0.80 -5.90
N GLY A 18 4.82 -1.49 -5.83
CA GLY A 18 5.75 -1.28 -4.72
C GLY A 18 5.21 -1.66 -3.34
N SER A 19 4.13 -2.45 -3.24
CA SER A 19 3.40 -2.77 -1.98
C SER A 19 4.18 -3.44 -0.84
N LYS A 20 5.50 -3.61 -0.97
CA LYS A 20 6.42 -4.19 0.01
C LYS A 20 6.03 -5.57 0.56
N ARG A 21 5.10 -6.30 -0.06
CA ARG A 21 4.69 -7.64 0.37
C ARG A 21 5.87 -8.60 0.54
N ALA A 22 6.82 -8.54 -0.39
CA ALA A 22 8.00 -9.40 -0.36
C ALA A 22 9.08 -8.91 0.62
N LEU A 23 9.12 -7.61 0.94
CA LEU A 23 10.08 -7.00 1.85
C LEU A 23 9.58 -6.96 3.30
N LEU A 24 8.28 -7.11 3.51
CA LEU A 24 7.65 -7.03 4.81
C LEU A 24 8.35 -7.90 5.89
N PRO A 25 8.70 -9.18 5.64
CA PRO A 25 9.38 -9.97 6.66
C PRO A 25 10.79 -9.45 7.00
N ALA A 26 11.51 -8.87 6.03
CA ALA A 26 12.82 -8.27 6.26
C ALA A 26 12.68 -6.99 7.11
N ILE A 27 11.74 -6.12 6.75
CA ILE A 27 11.48 -4.87 7.46
C ILE A 27 11.04 -5.16 8.90
N VAL A 28 10.12 -6.09 9.12
CA VAL A 28 9.68 -6.44 10.48
C VAL A 28 10.83 -7.02 11.31
N ARG A 29 11.69 -7.88 10.74
CA ARG A 29 12.88 -8.39 11.45
C ARG A 29 13.87 -7.29 11.80
N LEU A 30 14.06 -6.33 10.90
CA LEU A 30 14.91 -5.16 11.15
C LEU A 30 14.35 -4.35 12.32
N VAL A 31 13.06 -4.03 12.30
CA VAL A 31 12.39 -3.26 13.35
C VAL A 31 12.36 -4.00 14.69
N ASP A 32 12.11 -5.31 14.69
CA ASP A 32 12.13 -6.15 15.91
C ASP A 32 13.51 -6.14 16.60
N ALA A 33 14.60 -5.88 15.86
CA ALA A 33 15.96 -5.78 16.40
C ALA A 33 16.29 -4.41 17.01
N LEU A 34 15.42 -3.40 16.83
CA LEU A 34 15.63 -2.06 17.35
C LEU A 34 15.14 -1.96 18.80
N PRO A 35 15.98 -1.50 19.75
CA PRO A 35 15.57 -1.38 21.14
C PRO A 35 14.60 -0.22 21.34
N GLY A 36 13.59 -0.43 22.19
CA GLY A 36 12.74 0.65 22.69
C GLY A 36 11.69 1.21 21.71
N VAL A 37 11.54 0.63 20.51
CA VAL A 37 10.54 1.10 19.54
C VAL A 37 9.12 0.75 20.00
N ARG A 38 8.36 1.78 20.41
CA ARG A 38 6.95 1.68 20.80
C ARG A 38 6.03 2.46 19.87
N THR A 39 6.53 3.55 19.28
CA THR A 39 5.81 4.36 18.30
C THR A 39 6.59 4.42 16.99
N SER A 40 5.93 4.07 15.89
CA SER A 40 6.51 4.11 14.55
C SER A 40 5.73 5.07 13.64
N VAL A 41 6.45 5.75 12.76
CA VAL A 41 5.89 6.59 11.70
C VAL A 41 6.03 5.87 10.37
N ASP A 42 4.92 5.64 9.67
CA ASP A 42 4.90 5.15 8.28
C ASP A 42 4.61 6.35 7.35
N LEU A 43 5.67 7.01 6.88
CA LEU A 43 5.57 8.34 6.25
C LEU A 43 4.95 8.30 4.84
N PHE A 44 5.05 7.16 4.17
CA PHE A 44 4.53 6.88 2.82
C PHE A 44 3.70 5.60 2.87
N SER A 45 2.60 5.65 3.62
CA SER A 45 1.88 4.45 4.04
C SER A 45 1.25 3.66 2.89
N GLY A 46 0.80 4.33 1.81
CA GLY A 46 0.18 3.70 0.65
C GLY A 46 -0.96 2.74 1.03
N THR A 47 -0.68 1.43 1.00
CA THR A 47 -1.65 0.40 1.41
C THR A 47 -1.67 0.13 2.92
N SER A 48 -0.89 0.86 3.70
CA SER A 48 -0.67 0.68 5.14
C SER A 48 -0.17 -0.72 5.51
N ARG A 49 0.49 -1.44 4.58
CA ARG A 49 0.97 -2.79 4.86
C ARG A 49 2.05 -2.83 5.93
N ILE A 50 2.96 -1.86 5.90
CA ILE A 50 4.01 -1.76 6.92
C ILE A 50 3.39 -1.31 8.23
N GLY A 51 2.65 -0.20 8.24
CA GLY A 51 1.94 0.27 9.43
C GLY A 51 1.04 -0.79 10.10
N HIS A 52 0.24 -1.55 9.34
CA HIS A 52 -0.59 -2.64 9.89
C HIS A 52 0.24 -3.75 10.54
N ALA A 53 1.36 -4.12 9.91
CA ALA A 53 2.25 -5.13 10.47
C ALA A 53 2.94 -4.66 11.76
N LEU A 54 3.34 -3.38 11.82
CA LEU A 54 3.91 -2.77 13.03
C LEU A 54 2.85 -2.67 14.15
N LYS A 55 1.61 -2.28 13.84
CA LYS A 55 0.49 -2.33 14.79
C LYS A 55 0.26 -3.74 15.34
N ARG A 56 0.36 -4.76 14.48
CA ARG A 56 0.26 -6.18 14.90
C ARG A 56 1.37 -6.59 15.87
N ARG A 57 2.54 -5.92 15.84
CA ARG A 57 3.62 -6.10 16.82
C ARG A 57 3.42 -5.27 18.09
N GLY A 58 2.25 -4.66 18.27
CA GLY A 58 1.90 -3.90 19.47
C GLY A 58 2.43 -2.46 19.48
N GLN A 59 2.98 -1.98 18.36
CA GLN A 59 3.46 -0.60 18.25
C GLN A 59 2.32 0.36 17.94
N ARG A 60 2.36 1.56 18.51
CA ARG A 60 1.54 2.68 18.04
C ARG A 60 2.08 3.12 16.68
N VAL A 61 1.20 3.34 15.71
CA VAL A 61 1.62 3.76 14.36
C VAL A 61 0.97 5.08 13.98
N LEU A 62 1.79 6.00 13.49
CA LEU A 62 1.37 7.25 12.84
C LEU A 62 1.62 7.07 11.34
N ALA A 63 0.55 6.97 10.56
CA ALA A 63 0.63 6.74 9.12
C ALA A 63 0.29 8.03 8.36
N ASN A 64 1.06 8.33 7.31
CA ASN A 64 0.83 9.45 6.42
C ASN A 64 0.83 8.99 4.96
N ASP A 65 0.05 9.66 4.12
CA ASP A 65 0.17 9.60 2.66
C ASP A 65 -0.43 10.85 2.03
N GLU A 66 -0.10 11.14 0.77
CA GLU A 66 -0.71 12.25 0.04
C GLU A 66 -2.09 11.86 -0.53
N ALA A 67 -2.29 10.58 -0.88
CA ALA A 67 -3.49 10.12 -1.55
C ALA A 67 -4.67 9.87 -0.59
N ALA A 68 -5.88 10.25 -1.01
CA ALA A 68 -7.08 10.09 -0.18
C ALA A 68 -7.42 8.61 0.07
N TYR A 69 -7.25 7.73 -0.93
CA TYR A 69 -7.46 6.30 -0.68
C TYR A 69 -6.45 5.71 0.31
N ALA A 70 -5.21 6.20 0.33
CA ALA A 70 -4.18 5.73 1.24
C ALA A 70 -4.46 6.18 2.68
N GLU A 71 -4.92 7.41 2.87
CA GLU A 71 -5.45 7.92 4.14
C GLU A 71 -6.59 7.04 4.67
N VAL A 72 -7.56 6.66 3.82
CA VAL A 72 -8.67 5.77 4.21
C VAL A 72 -8.15 4.41 4.66
N LEU A 73 -7.22 3.81 3.91
CA LEU A 73 -6.61 2.53 4.29
C LEU A 73 -5.83 2.65 5.61
N ALA A 74 -5.09 3.73 5.82
CA ALA A 74 -4.38 4.00 7.06
C ALA A 74 -5.36 4.20 8.22
N ARG A 75 -6.45 4.93 8.00
CA ARG A 75 -7.47 5.13 9.04
C ARG A 75 -8.12 3.81 9.43
N CYS A 76 -8.40 2.92 8.47
CA CYS A 76 -8.91 1.58 8.76
C CYS A 76 -7.88 0.67 9.46
N TYR A 77 -6.66 0.56 8.93
CA TYR A 77 -5.70 -0.45 9.36
C TYR A 77 -4.83 -0.03 10.54
N VAL A 78 -4.61 1.28 10.71
CA VAL A 78 -3.75 1.83 11.75
C VAL A 78 -4.55 2.54 12.84
N GLN A 79 -5.46 3.44 12.47
CA GLN A 79 -6.17 4.28 13.44
C GLN A 79 -7.38 3.57 14.08
N ALA A 80 -8.17 2.83 13.31
CA ALA A 80 -9.32 2.11 13.83
C ALA A 80 -8.88 0.92 14.69
N ASP A 81 -9.46 0.81 15.88
CA ASP A 81 -9.20 -0.27 16.83
C ASP A 81 -10.31 -1.32 16.77
N HIS A 82 -9.90 -2.59 16.78
CA HIS A 82 -10.82 -3.73 16.67
C HIS A 82 -11.95 -3.67 17.71
N GLU A 83 -11.61 -3.43 18.97
CA GLU A 83 -12.54 -3.45 20.11
C GLU A 83 -13.63 -2.39 20.00
N THR A 84 -13.37 -1.30 19.27
CA THR A 84 -14.30 -0.19 19.10
C THR A 84 -15.25 -0.42 17.93
N TRP A 85 -14.73 -0.94 16.81
CA TRP A 85 -15.43 -0.84 15.51
C TRP A 85 -15.87 -2.17 14.90
N HIS A 86 -15.26 -3.30 15.26
CA HIS A 86 -15.45 -4.59 14.57
C HIS A 86 -16.93 -4.97 14.46
N ASP A 87 -17.65 -5.05 15.58
CA ASP A 87 -19.02 -5.56 15.60
C ASP A 87 -20.00 -4.65 14.86
N ARG A 88 -19.78 -3.33 14.92
CA ARG A 88 -20.61 -2.37 14.18
C ARG A 88 -20.30 -2.40 12.69
N ALA A 89 -19.03 -2.55 12.31
CA ALA A 89 -18.63 -2.72 10.92
C ALA A 89 -19.20 -4.01 10.32
N GLU A 90 -19.19 -5.12 11.06
CA GLU A 90 -19.77 -6.40 10.63
C GLU A 90 -21.25 -6.26 10.26
N ARG A 91 -22.06 -5.70 11.16
CA ARG A 91 -23.49 -5.47 10.92
C ARG A 91 -23.76 -4.58 9.70
N LEU A 92 -23.03 -3.47 9.59
CA LEU A 92 -23.20 -2.54 8.46
C LEU A 92 -22.72 -3.16 7.14
N ILE A 93 -21.68 -3.99 7.16
CA ILE A 93 -21.21 -4.71 5.97
C ILE A 93 -22.25 -5.73 5.50
N ASP A 94 -22.91 -6.43 6.42
CA ASP A 94 -24.02 -7.33 6.07
C ASP A 94 -25.19 -6.56 5.44
N GLU A 95 -25.54 -5.39 5.99
CA GLU A 95 -26.55 -4.50 5.40
C GLU A 95 -26.15 -4.05 3.99
N LEU A 96 -24.92 -3.54 3.80
CA LEU A 96 -24.39 -3.15 2.48
C LEU A 96 -24.38 -4.32 1.48
N ASN A 97 -24.08 -5.54 1.95
CA ASN A 97 -24.10 -6.74 1.13
C ASN A 97 -25.51 -7.10 0.64
N SER A 98 -26.56 -6.68 1.34
CA SER A 98 -27.97 -6.93 0.97
C SER A 98 -28.56 -5.92 -0.03
N LEU A 99 -27.94 -4.76 -0.21
CA LEU A 99 -28.49 -3.69 -1.05
C LEU A 99 -28.56 -4.07 -2.55
N GLU A 100 -29.62 -3.67 -3.24
CA GLU A 100 -29.63 -3.75 -4.71
C GLU A 100 -28.77 -2.65 -5.33
N GLY A 101 -28.04 -2.98 -6.40
CA GLY A 101 -27.17 -2.01 -7.07
C GLY A 101 -27.97 -0.95 -7.84
N GLU A 102 -27.41 0.25 -7.95
CA GLU A 102 -28.01 1.38 -8.67
C GLU A 102 -27.00 2.01 -9.63
N VAL A 103 -27.46 2.68 -10.69
CA VAL A 103 -26.53 3.34 -11.62
C VAL A 103 -26.02 4.64 -11.03
N GLY A 104 -24.70 4.84 -11.07
CA GLY A 104 -24.03 6.09 -10.77
C GLY A 104 -22.79 6.31 -11.63
N TYR A 105 -21.90 7.17 -11.14
CA TYR A 105 -20.69 7.57 -11.86
C TYR A 105 -19.75 6.39 -12.12
N VAL A 106 -19.56 5.47 -11.16
CA VAL A 106 -18.67 4.32 -11.35
C VAL A 106 -19.20 3.40 -12.44
N THR A 107 -20.50 3.13 -12.46
CA THR A 107 -21.14 2.33 -13.52
C THR A 107 -20.90 2.98 -14.89
N THR A 108 -21.22 4.26 -15.02
CA THR A 108 -21.14 4.97 -16.29
C THR A 108 -19.69 5.08 -16.78
N THR A 109 -18.80 5.61 -15.95
CA THR A 109 -17.45 6.00 -16.34
C THR A 109 -16.49 4.82 -16.34
N PHE A 110 -16.53 3.95 -15.32
CA PHE A 110 -15.54 2.88 -15.14
C PHE A 110 -16.03 1.50 -15.62
N CYS A 111 -17.30 1.33 -15.97
CA CYS A 111 -17.85 0.04 -16.41
C CYS A 111 -18.44 0.03 -17.82
N GLU A 112 -19.13 1.09 -18.23
CA GLU A 112 -19.74 1.20 -19.56
C GLU A 112 -18.79 1.86 -20.56
N GLN A 113 -18.22 3.02 -20.20
CA GLN A 113 -17.19 3.69 -21.00
C GLN A 113 -15.82 3.01 -20.83
N GLY A 114 -15.43 2.76 -19.57
CA GLY A 114 -14.27 1.96 -19.20
C GLY A 114 -14.59 0.47 -19.06
N ARG A 115 -13.56 -0.36 -18.86
CA ARG A 115 -13.73 -1.80 -18.58
C ARG A 115 -13.07 -2.20 -17.26
N TYR A 116 -13.20 -1.38 -16.22
CA TYR A 116 -12.60 -1.67 -14.90
C TYR A 116 -13.40 -2.69 -14.12
N PHE A 117 -14.73 -2.60 -14.14
CA PHE A 117 -15.64 -3.54 -13.48
C PHE A 117 -16.80 -3.91 -14.40
N GLN A 118 -17.40 -5.08 -14.19
CA GLN A 118 -18.66 -5.40 -14.85
C GLN A 118 -19.75 -4.39 -14.43
N PRO A 119 -20.67 -3.96 -15.32
CA PRO A 119 -21.73 -3.01 -14.97
C PRO A 119 -22.55 -3.42 -13.74
N ALA A 120 -22.81 -4.72 -13.54
CA ALA A 120 -23.49 -5.22 -12.34
C ALA A 120 -22.70 -4.94 -11.04
N ASN A 121 -21.37 -5.07 -11.07
CA ASN A 121 -20.52 -4.72 -9.94
C ASN A 121 -20.39 -3.19 -9.79
N GLY A 122 -20.33 -2.44 -10.89
CA GLY A 122 -20.37 -0.98 -10.87
C GLY A 122 -21.58 -0.45 -10.13
N ARG A 123 -22.77 -1.00 -10.41
CA ARG A 123 -24.01 -0.60 -9.75
C ARG A 123 -24.00 -0.85 -8.24
N ARG A 124 -23.37 -1.95 -7.82
CA ARG A 124 -23.17 -2.26 -6.41
C ARG A 124 -22.18 -1.28 -5.76
N ILE A 125 -21.09 -0.91 -6.44
CA ILE A 125 -20.15 0.09 -5.94
C ILE A 125 -20.86 1.44 -5.74
N ASP A 126 -21.62 1.89 -6.73
CA ASP A 126 -22.35 3.16 -6.66
C ASP A 126 -23.33 3.16 -5.48
N ARG A 127 -24.16 2.10 -5.34
CA ARG A 127 -25.12 2.01 -4.21
C ARG A 127 -24.43 1.99 -2.86
N VAL A 128 -23.42 1.13 -2.70
CA VAL A 128 -22.71 0.96 -1.43
C VAL A 128 -22.03 2.27 -1.04
N ARG A 129 -21.38 2.95 -1.99
CA ARG A 129 -20.70 4.21 -1.70
C ARG A 129 -21.69 5.30 -1.29
N ARG A 130 -22.84 5.39 -1.97
CA ARG A 130 -23.92 6.34 -1.62
C ARG A 130 -24.45 6.09 -0.21
N ALA A 131 -24.77 4.83 0.12
CA ALA A 131 -25.27 4.47 1.45
C ALA A 131 -24.27 4.84 2.56
N ILE A 132 -22.97 4.58 2.38
CA ILE A 132 -21.93 4.99 3.34
C ILE A 132 -21.94 6.52 3.57
N ALA A 133 -22.13 7.31 2.51
CA ALA A 133 -22.19 8.78 2.61
C ALA A 133 -23.46 9.26 3.33
N GLU A 134 -24.61 8.62 3.07
CA GLU A 134 -25.91 8.94 3.67
C GLU A 134 -25.94 8.68 5.19
N TRP A 135 -25.12 7.74 5.67
CA TRP A 135 -25.12 7.34 7.08
C TRP A 135 -24.37 8.29 8.02
N CYS A 136 -23.61 9.27 7.51
CA CYS A 136 -22.88 10.26 8.30
C CYS A 136 -22.10 9.65 9.49
N LEU A 137 -21.33 8.61 9.20
CA LEU A 137 -20.64 7.80 10.19
C LEU A 137 -19.42 8.52 10.79
N GLU A 138 -18.94 7.97 11.91
CA GLU A 138 -17.65 8.36 12.48
C GLU A 138 -16.51 8.07 11.49
N PRO A 139 -15.46 8.91 11.43
CA PRO A 139 -14.42 8.82 10.39
C PRO A 139 -13.74 7.44 10.31
N GLU A 140 -13.47 6.80 11.44
CA GLU A 140 -12.90 5.47 11.50
C GLU A 140 -13.85 4.41 10.93
N LEU A 141 -15.12 4.44 11.32
CA LEU A 141 -16.11 3.47 10.83
C LEU A 141 -16.37 3.66 9.34
N GLU A 142 -16.49 4.91 8.87
CA GLU A 142 -16.58 5.21 7.43
C GLU A 142 -15.37 4.62 6.68
N ALA A 143 -14.16 4.85 7.19
CA ALA A 143 -12.94 4.32 6.57
C ALA A 143 -12.89 2.79 6.55
N VAL A 144 -13.41 2.11 7.58
CA VAL A 144 -13.54 0.65 7.60
C VAL A 144 -14.47 0.17 6.48
N LEU A 145 -15.63 0.80 6.30
CA LEU A 145 -16.58 0.43 5.24
C LEU A 145 -16.06 0.74 3.84
N LEU A 146 -15.41 1.90 3.66
CA LEU A 146 -14.75 2.26 2.40
C LEU A 146 -13.61 1.30 2.07
N THR A 147 -12.82 0.89 3.05
CA THR A 147 -11.76 -0.12 2.86
C THR A 147 -12.37 -1.46 2.42
N ALA A 148 -13.45 -1.91 3.08
CA ALA A 148 -14.17 -3.12 2.69
C ALA A 148 -14.67 -3.05 1.23
N LEU A 149 -15.18 -1.88 0.80
CA LEU A 149 -15.61 -1.64 -0.58
C LEU A 149 -14.43 -1.69 -1.57
N LEU A 150 -13.32 -1.00 -1.27
CA LEU A 150 -12.14 -0.98 -2.14
C LEU A 150 -11.57 -2.39 -2.35
N GLU A 151 -11.46 -3.17 -1.28
CA GLU A 151 -10.98 -4.56 -1.40
C GLU A 151 -11.97 -5.46 -2.14
N ALA A 152 -13.28 -5.25 -1.95
CA ALA A 152 -14.31 -5.97 -2.70
C ALA A 152 -14.22 -5.66 -4.20
N ALA A 153 -14.05 -4.39 -4.56
CA ALA A 153 -13.87 -3.95 -5.93
C ALA A 153 -12.57 -4.52 -6.54
N ASP A 154 -11.44 -4.47 -5.82
CA ASP A 154 -10.15 -5.02 -6.28
C ASP A 154 -10.22 -6.52 -6.62
N ARG A 155 -10.99 -7.28 -5.82
CA ARG A 155 -11.22 -8.72 -6.04
C ARG A 155 -11.99 -9.03 -7.33
N VAL A 156 -12.74 -8.08 -7.88
CA VAL A 156 -13.59 -8.25 -9.06
C VAL A 156 -13.24 -7.27 -10.19
N ASP A 157 -12.06 -6.65 -10.14
CA ASP A 157 -11.64 -5.74 -11.21
C ASP A 157 -11.13 -6.49 -12.46
N SER A 158 -11.02 -5.75 -13.56
CA SER A 158 -10.48 -6.21 -14.84
C SER A 158 -9.21 -5.45 -15.22
N THR A 159 -8.30 -5.29 -14.24
CA THR A 159 -6.96 -4.69 -14.40
C THR A 159 -5.83 -5.69 -14.08
N THR A 160 -4.58 -5.30 -14.32
CA THR A 160 -3.38 -6.04 -13.91
C THR A 160 -2.80 -5.60 -12.55
N GLY A 161 -3.54 -4.80 -11.77
CA GLY A 161 -3.09 -4.27 -10.47
C GLY A 161 -2.64 -2.80 -10.48
N VAL A 162 -2.77 -2.14 -11.61
CA VAL A 162 -2.73 -0.68 -11.76
C VAL A 162 -3.90 -0.26 -12.65
N GLN A 163 -4.40 0.95 -12.44
CA GLN A 163 -5.58 1.52 -13.12
C GLN A 163 -5.20 2.49 -14.24
N MET A 164 -3.97 2.40 -14.73
CA MET A 164 -3.53 3.14 -15.92
C MET A 164 -4.16 2.64 -17.22
N ALA A 165 -4.72 1.44 -17.19
CA ALA A 165 -5.46 0.79 -18.26
C ALA A 165 -6.31 -0.35 -17.68
N TYR A 166 -7.29 -0.79 -18.45
CA TYR A 166 -8.06 -2.00 -18.23
C TYR A 166 -7.84 -3.02 -19.35
N LEU A 167 -8.18 -4.28 -19.10
CA LEU A 167 -7.98 -5.36 -20.06
C LEU A 167 -8.90 -5.25 -21.29
N LYS A 168 -8.38 -5.61 -22.47
CA LYS A 168 -9.16 -5.68 -23.73
C LYS A 168 -10.27 -6.74 -23.72
N ARG A 169 -10.23 -7.68 -22.77
CA ARG A 169 -11.28 -8.66 -22.49
C ARG A 169 -11.48 -8.71 -20.98
N TRP A 170 -12.70 -8.98 -20.54
CA TRP A 170 -12.99 -9.12 -19.11
C TRP A 170 -12.09 -10.17 -18.46
N SER A 171 -11.58 -9.85 -17.27
CA SER A 171 -10.87 -10.83 -16.46
C SER A 171 -11.87 -11.90 -15.98
N PRO A 172 -11.46 -13.18 -15.83
CA PRO A 172 -12.37 -14.19 -15.29
C PRO A 172 -12.91 -13.86 -13.90
N ARG A 173 -12.14 -13.12 -13.09
CA ARG A 173 -12.57 -12.70 -11.74
C ARG A 173 -13.64 -11.60 -11.77
N SER A 174 -13.71 -10.78 -12.81
CA SER A 174 -14.65 -9.66 -12.83
C SER A 174 -16.11 -10.10 -12.95
N HIS A 175 -16.35 -11.35 -13.37
CA HIS A 175 -17.67 -11.97 -13.40
C HIS A 175 -18.17 -12.43 -12.02
N LYS A 176 -17.32 -12.43 -10.99
CA LYS A 176 -17.74 -12.75 -9.63
C LYS A 176 -18.54 -11.57 -9.05
N PRO A 177 -19.51 -11.84 -8.16
CA PRO A 177 -20.24 -10.78 -7.48
C PRO A 177 -19.31 -10.00 -6.54
N LEU A 178 -19.54 -8.69 -6.43
CA LEU A 178 -18.93 -7.85 -5.42
C LEU A 178 -19.48 -8.19 -4.03
N VAL A 179 -18.59 -8.60 -3.13
CA VAL A 179 -18.91 -8.98 -1.75
C VAL A 179 -17.94 -8.29 -0.79
N LEU A 180 -18.49 -7.47 0.11
CA LEU A 180 -17.76 -6.80 1.16
C LEU A 180 -17.43 -7.78 2.28
N ARG A 181 -16.31 -7.54 2.95
CA ARG A 181 -15.81 -8.31 4.09
C ARG A 181 -15.22 -7.34 5.09
N VAL A 182 -15.40 -7.62 6.38
CA VAL A 182 -14.78 -6.83 7.45
C VAL A 182 -13.25 -6.87 7.25
N PRO A 183 -12.57 -5.72 7.10
CA PRO A 183 -11.12 -5.66 7.07
C PRO A 183 -10.53 -6.20 8.38
N GLU A 184 -9.30 -6.71 8.34
CA GLU A 184 -8.64 -7.21 9.56
C GLU A 184 -8.23 -6.05 10.48
N LEU A 185 -9.16 -5.62 11.34
CA LEU A 185 -8.89 -4.63 12.38
C LEU A 185 -8.01 -5.26 13.46
N LEU A 186 -7.05 -4.47 13.96
CA LEU A 186 -6.15 -4.91 15.02
C LEU A 186 -6.48 -4.21 16.34
N PRO A 187 -6.19 -4.87 17.48
CA PRO A 187 -6.25 -4.26 18.80
C PRO A 187 -5.49 -2.94 18.89
N ARG A 188 -5.93 -2.07 19.80
CA ARG A 188 -5.17 -0.88 20.16
C ARG A 188 -3.78 -1.26 20.69
N ALA A 189 -2.76 -0.53 20.27
CA ALA A 189 -1.41 -0.66 20.82
C ALA A 189 -1.33 -0.11 22.25
N ALA A 190 -0.52 -0.73 23.11
CA ALA A 190 -0.34 -0.28 24.50
C ALA A 190 0.21 1.16 24.60
N ALA A 191 0.98 1.60 23.60
CA ALA A 191 1.51 2.96 23.50
C ALA A 191 0.46 4.02 23.07
N GLY A 192 -0.78 3.61 22.77
CA GLY A 192 -1.90 4.49 22.44
C GLY A 192 -2.51 4.23 21.05
N ALA A 193 -3.55 5.00 20.73
CA ALA A 193 -4.23 4.92 19.43
C ALA A 193 -3.30 5.36 18.28
N GLY A 194 -3.41 4.67 17.15
CA GLY A 194 -2.76 5.10 15.91
C GLY A 194 -3.37 6.39 15.36
N ARG A 195 -2.74 6.97 14.33
CA ARG A 195 -3.25 8.15 13.64
C ARG A 195 -2.97 8.04 12.15
N ALA A 196 -3.94 8.37 11.32
CA ALA A 196 -3.77 8.56 9.89
C ALA A 196 -3.83 10.06 9.55
N THR A 197 -2.89 10.52 8.72
CA THR A 197 -2.82 11.89 8.20
C THR A 197 -2.79 11.84 6.67
N ARG A 198 -3.38 12.86 6.02
CA ARG A 198 -3.24 13.09 4.59
C ARG A 198 -2.45 14.36 4.32
N ALA A 199 -1.16 14.23 4.04
CA ALA A 199 -0.29 15.35 3.76
C ALA A 199 0.88 14.95 2.85
N ASP A 200 1.44 15.94 2.14
CA ASP A 200 2.74 15.78 1.48
C ASP A 200 3.80 15.49 2.55
N ALA A 201 4.61 14.45 2.32
CA ALA A 201 5.59 13.99 3.29
C ALA A 201 6.65 15.05 3.62
N CYS A 202 7.07 15.88 2.66
CA CYS A 202 8.02 16.96 2.93
C CYS A 202 7.39 18.06 3.79
N ALA A 203 6.07 18.25 3.70
CA ALA A 203 5.35 19.27 4.44
C ALA A 203 5.00 18.87 5.89
N CYS A 204 4.93 17.57 6.21
CA CYS A 204 4.48 17.11 7.53
C CYS A 204 5.51 16.28 8.32
N VAL A 205 6.71 16.06 7.79
CA VAL A 205 7.69 15.15 8.41
C VAL A 205 8.13 15.58 9.82
N ASP A 206 8.13 16.88 10.10
CA ASP A 206 8.49 17.48 11.39
C ASP A 206 7.33 17.51 12.41
N GLU A 207 6.11 17.21 11.96
CA GLU A 207 4.92 17.07 12.82
C GLU A 207 4.72 15.64 13.35
N LEU A 208 5.42 14.65 12.76
CA LEU A 208 5.29 13.23 13.09
C LEU A 208 6.51 12.76 13.87
N GLU A 209 6.33 12.52 15.16
CA GLU A 209 7.38 12.06 16.07
C GLU A 209 7.14 10.61 16.52
N GLY A 210 8.23 9.84 16.56
CA GLY A 210 8.22 8.45 17.03
C GLY A 210 9.61 7.94 17.37
N ASP A 211 9.68 6.68 17.76
CA ASP A 211 10.94 5.98 18.02
C ASP A 211 11.57 5.46 16.71
N LEU A 212 10.76 5.32 15.66
CA LEU A 212 11.16 4.88 14.33
C LEU A 212 10.39 5.67 13.27
N VAL A 213 11.07 6.12 12.21
CA VAL A 213 10.43 6.58 10.97
C VAL A 213 10.78 5.62 9.84
N TYR A 214 9.76 4.99 9.26
CA TYR A 214 9.87 4.20 8.04
C TYR A 214 9.59 5.08 6.82
N VAL A 215 10.53 5.10 5.88
CA VAL A 215 10.49 5.91 4.67
C VAL A 215 10.55 4.98 3.45
N ASP A 216 9.54 5.11 2.59
CA ASP A 216 9.43 4.33 1.36
C ASP A 216 8.82 5.18 0.24
N PRO A 217 9.57 6.22 -0.19
CA PRO A 217 9.03 7.20 -1.11
C PRO A 217 8.87 6.61 -2.52
N PRO A 218 8.04 7.20 -3.37
CA PRO A 218 8.17 7.03 -4.81
C PRO A 218 9.62 7.36 -5.23
N TYR A 219 10.21 6.55 -6.10
CA TYR A 219 11.62 6.71 -6.51
C TYR A 219 11.79 6.83 -8.03
N ASN A 220 10.69 6.92 -8.79
CA ASN A 220 10.71 6.99 -10.25
C ASN A 220 9.49 7.77 -10.80
N GLN A 221 9.32 7.78 -12.13
CA GLN A 221 8.26 8.53 -12.82
C GLN A 221 6.83 7.98 -12.60
N HIS A 222 6.67 6.83 -11.93
CA HIS A 222 5.35 6.23 -11.73
C HIS A 222 4.55 6.98 -10.67
N LYS A 223 3.73 7.92 -11.13
CA LYS A 223 2.80 8.67 -10.28
C LYS A 223 1.69 7.77 -9.74
N TYR A 224 1.59 7.61 -8.43
CA TYR A 224 0.56 6.79 -7.79
C TYR A 224 -0.86 7.32 -8.03
N VAL A 225 -1.03 8.65 -8.07
CA VAL A 225 -2.29 9.32 -8.43
C VAL A 225 -2.86 8.87 -9.79
N ASN A 226 -1.99 8.51 -10.72
CA ASN A 226 -2.39 7.99 -12.03
C ASN A 226 -2.70 6.48 -11.97
N ASN A 227 -1.93 5.72 -11.18
CA ASN A 227 -2.07 4.28 -11.06
C ASN A 227 -3.29 3.85 -10.24
N TYR A 228 -3.83 4.73 -9.39
CA TYR A 228 -4.89 4.43 -8.43
C TYR A 228 -6.06 5.43 -8.46
N HIS A 229 -6.28 6.06 -9.62
CA HIS A 229 -7.29 7.13 -9.77
C HIS A 229 -8.74 6.66 -9.56
N VAL A 230 -9.04 5.37 -9.77
CA VAL A 230 -10.39 4.83 -9.52
C VAL A 230 -10.61 4.66 -8.02
N TRP A 231 -9.59 4.21 -7.27
CA TRP A 231 -9.66 4.19 -5.80
C TRP A 231 -9.82 5.59 -5.23
N GLU A 232 -9.05 6.54 -5.76
CA GLU A 232 -9.17 7.96 -5.41
C GLU A 232 -10.60 8.47 -5.63
N THR A 233 -11.20 8.15 -6.79
CA THR A 233 -12.57 8.59 -7.12
C THR A 233 -13.63 7.96 -6.22
N ILE A 234 -13.52 6.65 -5.94
CA ILE A 234 -14.47 5.97 -5.04
C ILE A 234 -14.42 6.57 -3.63
N VAL A 235 -13.22 6.88 -3.12
CA VAL A 235 -13.04 7.43 -1.77
C VAL A 235 -13.51 8.88 -1.69
N LEU A 236 -13.08 9.74 -2.63
CA LEU A 236 -13.49 11.14 -2.68
C LEU A 236 -14.98 11.32 -2.93
N ASN A 237 -15.65 10.32 -3.53
CA ASN A 237 -17.08 10.32 -3.80
C ASN A 237 -17.54 11.52 -4.61
N ASP A 238 -16.75 11.85 -5.62
CA ASP A 238 -17.00 12.93 -6.56
C ASP A 238 -17.09 12.39 -7.98
N ASP A 239 -17.58 13.25 -8.88
CA ASP A 239 -17.83 12.92 -10.28
C ASP A 239 -16.92 13.76 -11.20
N PRO A 240 -15.58 13.57 -11.14
CA PRO A 240 -14.65 14.45 -11.85
C PRO A 240 -14.77 14.28 -13.36
N PRO A 241 -14.47 15.32 -14.16
CA PRO A 241 -14.23 15.11 -15.58
C PRO A 241 -13.03 14.18 -15.80
N THR A 242 -13.07 13.42 -16.89
CA THR A 242 -12.03 12.41 -17.20
C THR A 242 -11.36 12.66 -18.55
N TYR A 243 -10.17 12.06 -18.74
CA TYR A 243 -9.46 12.09 -20.01
C TYR A 243 -8.81 10.75 -20.37
N GLY A 244 -8.63 10.56 -21.69
CA GLY A 244 -7.95 9.41 -22.27
C GLY A 244 -8.76 8.11 -22.13
N VAL A 245 -8.25 7.04 -22.75
CA VAL A 245 -8.92 5.72 -22.79
C VAL A 245 -9.14 5.13 -21.39
N ALA A 246 -8.26 5.46 -20.45
CA ALA A 246 -8.33 4.99 -19.07
C ALA A 246 -9.32 5.80 -18.20
N HIS A 247 -9.95 6.86 -18.72
CA HIS A 247 -10.84 7.74 -17.95
C HIS A 247 -10.21 8.26 -16.66
N LYS A 248 -8.97 8.75 -16.75
CA LYS A 248 -8.27 9.32 -15.59
C LYS A 248 -8.89 10.65 -15.22
N ARG A 249 -8.96 10.96 -13.93
CA ARG A 249 -9.40 12.27 -13.42
C ARG A 249 -8.54 13.38 -14.01
N THR A 250 -9.12 14.49 -14.45
CA THR A 250 -8.35 15.61 -15.02
C THR A 250 -7.34 16.21 -14.05
N ASP A 251 -7.67 16.25 -12.76
CA ASP A 251 -6.80 16.72 -11.67
C ASP A 251 -5.48 15.93 -11.55
N CYS A 252 -5.42 14.69 -12.06
CA CYS A 252 -4.18 13.90 -12.09
C CYS A 252 -3.08 14.57 -12.94
N ARG A 253 -3.42 15.50 -13.84
CA ARG A 253 -2.46 16.29 -14.63
C ARG A 253 -1.78 17.36 -13.80
N GLU A 254 -2.48 17.90 -12.80
CA GLU A 254 -2.03 19.01 -11.97
C GLU A 254 -1.26 18.52 -10.76
N ARG A 255 -1.71 17.40 -10.17
CA ARG A 255 -1.05 16.76 -9.04
C ARG A 255 0.37 16.28 -9.39
N ARG A 256 1.33 16.83 -8.66
CA ARG A 256 2.76 16.60 -8.83
C ARG A 256 3.38 16.32 -7.47
N SER A 257 4.27 15.33 -7.44
CA SER A 257 5.12 15.04 -6.28
C SER A 257 6.57 15.21 -6.69
N ALA A 258 7.37 15.87 -5.84
CA ALA A 258 8.80 16.05 -6.05
C ALA A 258 9.53 14.70 -6.17
N PHE A 259 9.02 13.66 -5.48
CA PHE A 259 9.53 12.28 -5.56
C PHE A 259 9.33 11.62 -6.93
N ASN A 260 8.41 12.13 -7.77
CA ASN A 260 8.23 11.66 -9.14
C ASN A 260 9.01 12.49 -10.19
N LEU A 261 9.81 13.46 -9.76
CA LEU A 261 10.57 14.35 -10.63
C LEU A 261 12.08 14.14 -10.43
N ARG A 262 12.78 13.66 -11.47
CA ARG A 262 14.22 13.34 -11.40
C ARG A 262 15.09 14.47 -10.84
N ARG A 263 14.74 15.73 -11.15
CA ARG A 263 15.50 16.91 -10.71
C ARG A 263 15.23 17.31 -9.25
N GLU A 264 14.11 16.91 -8.68
CA GLU A 264 13.66 17.34 -7.34
C GLU A 264 13.69 16.19 -6.31
N CYS A 265 13.73 14.93 -6.77
CA CYS A 265 13.64 13.74 -5.93
C CYS A 265 14.74 13.66 -4.86
N GLU A 266 15.96 14.11 -5.16
CA GLU A 266 17.06 14.08 -4.20
C GLU A 266 16.88 15.10 -3.08
N ASP A 267 16.44 16.31 -3.43
CA ASP A 267 16.17 17.36 -2.44
C ASP A 267 14.96 17.00 -1.58
N ALA A 268 13.92 16.42 -2.18
CA ALA A 268 12.77 15.89 -1.44
C ALA A 268 13.20 14.77 -0.46
N LEU A 269 14.06 13.85 -0.89
CA LEU A 269 14.58 12.78 -0.04
C LEU A 269 15.43 13.34 1.11
N ARG A 270 16.26 14.36 0.84
CA ARG A 270 17.00 15.07 1.88
C ARG A 270 16.07 15.71 2.91
N THR A 271 15.01 16.39 2.46
CA THR A 271 14.03 17.03 3.35
C THR A 271 13.40 16.03 4.31
N VAL A 272 12.90 14.89 3.80
CA VAL A 272 12.25 13.90 4.67
C VAL A 272 13.23 13.20 5.61
N LEU A 273 14.44 12.84 5.16
CA LEU A 273 15.42 12.17 6.03
C LEU A 273 15.96 13.12 7.12
N ALA A 274 16.20 14.38 6.77
CA ALA A 274 16.65 15.39 7.72
C ALA A 274 15.55 15.76 8.72
N GLY A 275 14.30 15.93 8.25
CA GLY A 275 13.15 16.29 9.06
C GLY A 275 12.59 15.17 9.93
N ALA A 276 12.91 13.90 9.64
CA ALA A 276 12.40 12.75 10.41
C ALA A 276 12.72 12.86 11.90
N ARG A 277 11.70 12.97 12.75
CA ARG A 277 11.81 13.08 14.21
C ARG A 277 11.75 11.69 14.86
N ALA A 278 12.84 10.94 14.69
CA ALA A 278 13.05 9.67 15.37
C ALA A 278 14.54 9.36 15.53
N PRO A 279 14.92 8.58 16.57
CA PRO A 279 16.28 8.08 16.73
C PRO A 279 16.66 7.10 15.62
N TYR A 280 15.71 6.32 15.12
CA TYR A 280 15.92 5.38 14.01
C TYR A 280 15.11 5.78 12.79
N VAL A 281 15.74 5.70 11.61
CA VAL A 281 15.08 5.83 10.31
C VAL A 281 15.37 4.57 9.50
N VAL A 282 14.32 3.90 9.03
CA VAL A 282 14.44 2.78 8.09
C VAL A 282 14.01 3.26 6.71
N LEU A 283 14.92 3.22 5.74
CA LEU A 283 14.65 3.60 4.36
C LEU A 283 14.61 2.35 3.47
N SER A 284 13.50 2.16 2.75
CA SER A 284 13.42 1.21 1.63
C SER A 284 13.71 1.95 0.32
N PHE A 285 14.61 1.41 -0.50
CA PHE A 285 15.00 2.03 -1.77
C PHE A 285 15.39 1.00 -2.83
N SER A 286 15.07 1.24 -4.10
CA SER A 286 15.40 0.36 -5.22
C SER A 286 16.55 0.94 -6.05
N ASP A 287 17.45 0.11 -6.57
CA ASP A 287 18.53 0.55 -7.47
C ASP A 287 18.05 1.16 -8.80
N GLU A 288 16.80 0.91 -9.18
CA GLU A 288 16.12 1.58 -10.31
C GLU A 288 15.59 3.00 -10.00
N GLY A 289 15.96 3.58 -8.85
CA GLY A 289 15.55 4.93 -8.43
C GLY A 289 16.21 6.08 -9.20
N PHE A 290 15.66 7.30 -9.05
CA PHE A 290 16.26 8.51 -9.62
C PHE A 290 17.54 8.95 -8.93
N VAL A 291 17.67 8.70 -7.62
CA VAL A 291 18.85 9.03 -6.83
C VAL A 291 19.84 7.89 -6.93
N ASP A 292 21.08 8.21 -7.31
CA ASP A 292 22.17 7.25 -7.36
C ASP A 292 22.55 6.74 -5.95
N LEU A 293 22.90 5.46 -5.83
CA LEU A 293 23.20 4.85 -4.53
C LEU A 293 24.43 5.47 -3.83
N ALA A 294 25.45 5.90 -4.57
CA ALA A 294 26.59 6.58 -3.96
C ALA A 294 26.19 7.94 -3.38
N ARG A 295 25.33 8.68 -4.10
CA ARG A 295 24.77 9.95 -3.60
C ARG A 295 23.88 9.72 -2.38
N LEU A 296 23.06 8.67 -2.38
CA LEU A 296 22.21 8.31 -1.25
C LEU A 296 23.05 7.97 0.00
N ARG A 297 24.11 7.17 -0.15
CA ARG A 297 25.02 6.85 0.96
C ARG A 297 25.72 8.08 1.51
N THR A 298 26.16 9.00 0.65
CA THR A 298 26.73 10.29 1.09
C THR A 298 25.71 11.11 1.88
N LEU A 299 24.46 11.16 1.42
CA LEU A 299 23.37 11.82 2.13
C LEU A 299 23.14 11.19 3.51
N LEU A 300 22.97 9.86 3.59
CA LEU A 300 22.75 9.16 4.85
C LEU A 300 23.92 9.35 5.82
N GLY A 301 25.16 9.24 5.34
CA GLY A 301 26.37 9.45 6.15
C GLY A 301 26.50 10.88 6.69
N SER A 302 25.94 11.87 6.00
CA SER A 302 25.87 13.25 6.51
C SER A 302 24.84 13.45 7.62
N LEU A 303 23.88 12.53 7.77
CA LEU A 303 22.79 12.62 8.75
C LEU A 303 23.03 11.77 10.00
N GLY A 304 23.93 10.78 9.93
CA GLY A 304 24.24 9.91 11.07
C GLY A 304 24.93 8.61 10.66
N ARG A 305 25.11 7.72 11.64
CA ARG A 305 25.62 6.37 11.37
C ARG A 305 24.54 5.57 10.66
N PHE A 306 24.90 4.86 9.58
CA PHE A 306 23.98 3.97 8.90
C PHE A 306 24.62 2.63 8.56
N GLU A 307 23.80 1.59 8.44
CA GLU A 307 24.14 0.32 7.82
C GLU A 307 23.05 -0.05 6.81
N GLU A 308 23.38 -0.92 5.87
CA GLU A 308 22.50 -1.31 4.78
C GLU A 308 22.56 -2.81 4.53
N CYS A 309 21.48 -3.35 3.97
CA CYS A 309 21.51 -4.63 3.29
C CYS A 309 20.81 -4.53 1.94
N SER A 310 21.22 -5.39 1.02
CA SER A 310 20.57 -5.52 -0.28
C SER A 310 19.85 -6.86 -0.38
N ILE A 311 18.69 -6.86 -0.99
CA ILE A 311 17.82 -8.00 -1.18
C ILE A 311 17.63 -8.18 -2.68
N ALA A 312 18.22 -9.23 -3.25
CA ALA A 312 18.12 -9.51 -4.68
C ALA A 312 16.67 -9.87 -5.06
N ARG A 313 16.17 -9.29 -6.15
CA ARG A 313 14.83 -9.58 -6.69
C ARG A 313 14.89 -9.96 -8.17
N PRO A 314 14.21 -11.04 -8.58
CA PRO A 314 13.98 -11.27 -10.00
C PRO A 314 13.13 -10.13 -10.55
N ARG A 315 13.59 -9.50 -11.63
CA ARG A 315 12.89 -8.38 -12.28
C ARG A 315 11.49 -8.82 -12.75
N TYR A 316 10.51 -7.93 -12.67
CA TYR A 316 9.12 -8.20 -13.09
C TYR A 316 9.06 -8.77 -14.52
N ILE A 317 8.16 -9.75 -14.75
CA ILE A 317 8.06 -10.53 -16.01
C ILE A 317 7.89 -9.63 -17.24
N GLY A 318 7.27 -8.45 -17.10
CA GLY A 318 7.16 -7.46 -18.18
C GLY A 318 8.49 -6.91 -18.72
N ALA A 319 9.60 -7.03 -17.97
CA ALA A 319 10.95 -6.72 -18.43
C ALA A 319 11.67 -7.93 -19.06
N ARG A 320 11.12 -9.14 -18.91
CA ARG A 320 11.61 -10.38 -19.54
C ARG A 320 10.95 -10.63 -20.89
N ILE A 321 9.71 -10.21 -21.03
CA ILE A 321 9.02 -10.07 -22.31
C ILE A 321 9.63 -8.81 -22.93
N GLY A 322 10.37 -8.91 -24.04
CA GLY A 322 11.04 -7.75 -24.64
C GLY A 322 10.12 -6.54 -24.81
N ILE A 323 10.70 -5.35 -24.95
CA ILE A 323 9.91 -4.16 -25.33
C ILE A 323 9.35 -4.46 -26.73
N HIS A 324 8.04 -4.44 -26.92
CA HIS A 324 7.41 -4.61 -28.24
C HIS A 324 6.67 -3.32 -28.63
N ASP A 325 6.71 -2.95 -29.91
CA ASP A 325 5.94 -1.81 -30.44
C ASP A 325 4.44 -2.14 -30.57
N GLY A 326 3.65 -1.16 -31.02
CA GLY A 326 2.21 -1.30 -31.24
C GLY A 326 1.82 -2.35 -32.29
N GLU A 327 2.80 -2.84 -33.07
CA GLU A 327 2.65 -3.87 -34.11
C GLU A 327 3.20 -5.24 -33.64
N GLY A 328 3.66 -5.33 -32.38
CA GLY A 328 4.16 -6.57 -31.77
C GLY A 328 5.62 -6.90 -32.11
N ARG A 329 6.40 -5.98 -32.67
CA ARG A 329 7.83 -6.19 -32.97
C ARG A 329 8.69 -5.83 -31.78
N ARG A 330 9.73 -6.63 -31.49
CA ARG A 330 10.65 -6.40 -30.37
C ARG A 330 11.58 -5.21 -30.65
N VAL A 331 11.43 -4.12 -29.89
CA VAL A 331 12.14 -2.84 -30.04
C VAL A 331 13.16 -2.55 -28.92
N GLY A 332 13.56 -3.55 -28.11
CA GLY A 332 14.57 -3.34 -27.07
C GLY A 332 15.32 -4.59 -26.60
N ARG A 333 16.61 -4.43 -26.25
CA ARG A 333 17.41 -5.43 -25.54
C ARG A 333 17.03 -5.45 -24.06
N THR A 334 16.85 -6.65 -23.51
CA THR A 334 16.65 -6.88 -22.07
C THR A 334 17.91 -6.48 -21.32
N SER A 335 17.88 -5.39 -20.55
CA SER A 335 18.91 -5.06 -19.57
C SER A 335 18.72 -5.85 -18.27
N HIS A 336 19.77 -5.92 -17.45
CA HIS A 336 19.94 -6.63 -16.16
C HIS A 336 18.73 -7.44 -15.63
N VAL A 337 18.97 -8.74 -15.40
CA VAL A 337 17.95 -9.75 -15.08
C VAL A 337 17.43 -9.71 -13.62
N ALA A 338 18.02 -8.85 -12.78
CA ALA A 338 17.69 -8.67 -11.38
C ALA A 338 17.71 -7.17 -11.02
N ASN A 339 16.77 -6.74 -10.19
CA ASN A 339 16.77 -5.46 -9.48
C ASN A 339 17.17 -5.76 -8.03
N ARG A 340 17.92 -4.86 -7.39
CA ARG A 340 18.22 -4.94 -5.96
C ARG A 340 17.39 -3.91 -5.19
N GLU A 341 16.62 -4.43 -4.25
CA GLU A 341 16.01 -3.62 -3.20
C GLU A 341 17.01 -3.45 -2.05
N TYR A 342 17.04 -2.28 -1.44
CA TYR A 342 17.91 -1.95 -0.33
C TYR A 342 17.06 -1.56 0.87
N LEU A 343 17.50 -2.03 2.05
CA LEU A 343 17.04 -1.52 3.33
C LEU A 343 18.22 -0.85 4.01
N PHE A 344 18.04 0.41 4.38
CA PHE A 344 18.99 1.18 5.18
C PHE A 344 18.42 1.36 6.58
N LEU A 345 19.26 1.22 7.59
CA LEU A 345 19.00 1.69 8.94
C LEU A 345 19.93 2.87 9.21
N LEU A 346 19.35 4.03 9.43
CA LEU A 346 20.03 5.25 9.86
C LEU A 346 19.71 5.49 11.34
N ALA A 347 20.75 5.69 12.14
CA ALA A 347 20.65 6.16 13.52
C ALA A 347 20.99 7.64 13.57
N LYS A 348 20.06 8.45 14.09
CA LYS A 348 20.23 9.91 14.26
C LYS A 348 20.64 10.20 15.70
N GLY A 349 21.73 10.96 15.87
CA GLY A 349 22.27 11.32 17.18
C GLY A 349 22.97 10.17 17.92
N ASP A 350 23.23 10.36 19.22
CA ASP A 350 23.90 9.39 20.08
C ASP A 350 22.92 8.36 20.61
N VAL A 351 22.55 7.39 19.76
CA VAL A 351 21.70 6.26 20.13
C VAL A 351 22.48 4.97 20.08
N ALA A 352 22.14 4.03 20.97
CA ALA A 352 22.77 2.72 21.00
C ALA A 352 22.60 2.03 19.63
N TRP A 353 23.71 1.59 19.06
CA TRP A 353 23.67 0.88 17.79
C TRP A 353 23.09 -0.53 18.00
N PRO A 354 21.99 -0.89 17.34
CA PRO A 354 21.37 -2.19 17.49
C PRO A 354 22.22 -3.29 16.85
N ASN A 355 22.21 -4.49 17.44
CA ASN A 355 22.78 -5.67 16.80
C ASN A 355 21.78 -6.24 15.78
N VAL A 356 21.73 -5.64 14.60
CA VAL A 356 20.82 -6.06 13.53
C VAL A 356 21.34 -7.35 12.88
N PRO A 357 20.54 -8.42 12.80
CA PRO A 357 20.93 -9.65 12.11
C PRO A 357 20.78 -9.48 10.60
N TRP A 358 21.65 -8.67 9.97
CA TRP A 358 21.54 -8.28 8.56
C TRP A 358 21.46 -9.45 7.58
N GLU A 359 22.15 -10.56 7.85
CA GLU A 359 22.05 -11.78 7.04
C GLU A 359 20.64 -12.38 7.12
N SER A 360 20.03 -12.43 8.31
CA SER A 360 18.65 -12.90 8.48
C SER A 360 17.64 -11.93 7.87
N VAL A 361 17.91 -10.62 7.89
CA VAL A 361 17.07 -9.60 7.26
C VAL A 361 17.11 -9.78 5.73
N ALA A 362 18.31 -9.91 5.16
CA ALA A 362 18.50 -10.05 3.71
C ALA A 362 17.89 -11.33 3.15
N ASN A 363 17.96 -12.42 3.93
CA ASN A 363 17.44 -13.75 3.57
C ASN A 363 16.01 -14.01 4.07
N ALA A 364 15.31 -12.98 4.57
CA ALA A 364 13.95 -13.15 5.06
C ALA A 364 13.05 -13.72 3.94
N PRO A 365 12.17 -14.70 4.26
CA PRO A 365 11.37 -15.37 3.25
C PRO A 365 10.51 -14.36 2.51
N THR A 366 10.59 -14.35 1.18
CA THR A 366 9.71 -13.50 0.38
C THR A 366 8.30 -14.03 0.53
N GLY A 367 7.32 -13.19 0.89
CA GLY A 367 5.91 -13.55 1.07
C GLY A 367 5.17 -14.06 -0.19
N GLY A 368 5.88 -14.63 -1.16
CA GLY A 368 5.37 -15.35 -2.31
C GLY A 368 5.74 -16.83 -2.25
N THR A 369 4.74 -17.67 -1.98
CA THR A 369 4.70 -19.11 -2.31
C THR A 369 5.94 -19.93 -1.93
N LYS A 370 5.99 -20.45 -0.69
CA LYS A 370 6.53 -21.81 -0.39
C LYS A 370 6.33 -22.29 1.06
N GLU A 371 5.82 -21.49 1.99
CA GLU A 371 5.60 -21.94 3.38
C GLU A 371 4.35 -22.82 3.60
N ALA A 372 3.57 -23.14 2.56
CA ALA A 372 2.44 -24.06 2.66
C ALA A 372 2.79 -25.55 2.43
N ALA A 373 4.06 -25.91 2.24
CA ALA A 373 4.46 -27.29 1.93
C ALA A 373 5.17 -28.03 3.09
N ALA A 374 5.42 -27.38 4.25
CA ALA A 374 6.25 -27.97 5.31
C ALA A 374 5.49 -28.38 6.60
N GLN A 375 4.16 -28.42 6.60
CA GLN A 375 3.37 -28.90 7.75
C GLN A 375 2.33 -29.98 7.42
N MET A 376 2.61 -30.79 6.41
CA MET A 376 1.88 -32.05 6.16
C MET A 376 2.87 -33.21 5.92
N ALA A 377 3.73 -33.46 6.90
CA ALA A 377 4.31 -34.79 7.07
C ALA A 377 3.55 -35.45 8.23
N LEU A 378 2.49 -36.19 7.90
CA LEU A 378 1.95 -37.18 8.83
C LEU A 378 2.92 -38.37 8.85
N PRO A 379 3.19 -38.97 10.02
CA PRO A 379 4.11 -40.09 10.12
C PRO A 379 3.53 -41.31 9.38
N ALA A 380 4.40 -41.99 8.64
CA ALA A 380 4.10 -43.25 7.98
C ALA A 380 3.68 -44.32 9.01
N ARG A 381 2.51 -44.92 8.78
CA ARG A 381 2.22 -46.32 9.06
C ARG A 381 1.27 -46.85 8.00
#